data_AF-A0A8H4XS52-F1
#
_entry.id   AF-A0A8H4XS52-F1
#
_cell.length_a   1.000
_cell.length_b   1.000
_cell.length_c   1.000
_cell.angle_alpha   90.00
_cell.angle_beta   90.00
_cell.angle_gamma   90.00
#
_symmetry.space_group_name_H-M   'P 1'
#
loop_
_entity.id
_entity.type
_entity.pdbx_description
1 polymer ?
#
loop_
_entity_poly.entity_id
_entity_poly.type
_entity_poly.pdbx_seq_one_letter_code
_entity_poly.pdbx_strand_id
1 'polypeptide(L)'
;MECETKKDVPLDEATWTLRDTLEQIDITKRFVDEFPDLFQFCSNLTCAREAFSNGKIGSFIGIEGAHQIGNSLASLRQLYDLGARYVTTTHNCDNVFGTAASSVSAGREDRG
;
A
#
# COMPACT_ATOMS: atom_id res chain seq x y z
N MET A 1 -9.28 11.49 -7.61
CA MET A 1 -10.06 10.73 -8.62
C MET A 1 -9.31 9.44 -8.81
N GLU A 2 -9.69 8.40 -8.07
CA GLU A 2 -8.84 7.23 -7.79
C GLU A 2 -8.68 6.28 -8.99
N CYS A 3 -9.64 6.28 -9.90
CA CYS A 3 -9.54 5.56 -11.17
C CYS A 3 -9.20 6.55 -12.28
N GLU A 4 -7.95 6.57 -12.75
CA GLU A 4 -7.65 7.17 -14.05
C GLU A 4 -8.23 6.26 -15.14
N THR A 5 -9.14 6.81 -15.95
CA THR A 5 -9.91 6.08 -16.97
C THR A 5 -9.12 5.85 -18.26
N LYS A 6 -7.80 6.05 -18.26
CA LYS A 6 -6.97 5.85 -19.45
C LYS A 6 -6.80 4.35 -19.69
N LYS A 7 -7.37 3.86 -20.80
CA LYS A 7 -6.99 2.56 -21.35
C LYS A 7 -5.49 2.63 -21.69
N ASP A 8 -4.76 1.58 -21.30
CA ASP A 8 -3.38 1.31 -21.71
C ASP A 8 -2.32 2.29 -21.16
N VAL A 9 -2.31 2.54 -19.84
CA VAL A 9 -1.21 3.24 -19.15
C VAL A 9 0.07 2.41 -19.28
N PRO A 10 1.13 2.89 -19.98
CA PRO A 10 2.40 2.19 -20.08
C PRO A 10 3.06 1.96 -18.72
N LEU A 11 3.91 0.94 -18.61
CA LEU A 11 4.65 0.66 -17.37
C LEU A 11 5.57 1.84 -16.95
N ASP A 12 5.95 2.69 -17.89
CA ASP A 12 6.88 3.81 -17.71
C ASP A 12 6.20 5.20 -17.60
N GLU A 13 4.87 5.28 -17.61
CA GLU A 13 4.16 6.56 -17.36
C GLU A 13 4.30 6.97 -15.90
N ALA A 14 4.87 8.16 -15.66
CA ALA A 14 5.06 8.69 -14.32
C ALA A 14 3.72 9.00 -13.65
N THR A 15 3.51 8.49 -12.43
CA THR A 15 2.28 8.73 -11.65
C THR A 15 2.60 9.46 -10.34
N TRP A 16 1.67 10.31 -9.90
CA TRP A 16 1.74 10.92 -8.56
C TRP A 16 1.47 9.91 -7.45
N THR A 17 0.88 8.76 -7.79
CA THR A 17 0.49 7.71 -6.85
C THR A 17 1.66 7.22 -6.01
N LEU A 18 2.81 6.89 -6.62
CA LEU A 18 3.96 6.42 -5.85
C LEU A 18 4.51 7.50 -4.91
N ARG A 19 4.53 8.76 -5.36
CA ARG A 19 4.93 9.89 -4.51
C ARG A 19 3.98 10.03 -3.33
N ASP A 20 2.68 9.99 -3.55
CA ASP A 20 1.68 10.11 -2.49
C ASP A 20 1.69 8.91 -1.53
N THR A 21 2.01 7.70 -2.01
CA THR A 21 2.25 6.52 -1.16
C THR A 21 3.45 6.74 -0.24
N LEU A 22 4.55 7.33 -0.75
CA LEU A 22 5.72 7.67 0.07
C LEU A 22 5.38 8.70 1.14
N GLU A 23 4.58 9.72 0.82
CA GLU A 23 4.11 10.73 1.78
C GLU A 23 3.23 10.10 2.87
N GLN A 24 2.34 9.17 2.51
CA GLN A 24 1.51 8.45 3.49
C GLN A 24 2.35 7.56 4.42
N ILE A 25 3.38 6.90 3.88
CA ILE A 25 4.34 6.14 4.68
C ILE A 25 5.09 7.06 5.66
N ASP A 26 5.60 8.20 5.20
CA ASP A 26 6.29 9.17 6.06
C ASP A 26 5.39 9.64 7.22
N ILE A 27 4.17 10.09 6.89
CA ILE A 27 3.20 10.56 7.88
C ILE A 27 2.86 9.45 8.88
N THR A 28 2.68 8.20 8.43
CA THR A 28 2.39 7.07 9.31
C THR A 28 3.51 6.82 10.31
N LYS A 29 4.78 6.84 9.85
CA LYS A 29 5.93 6.61 10.74
C LYS A 29 6.06 7.76 11.75
N ARG A 30 5.94 9.00 11.30
CA ARG A 30 5.97 10.18 12.17
C ARG A 30 4.85 10.17 13.21
N PHE A 31 3.65 9.71 12.84
CA PHE A 31 2.55 9.58 13.77
C PHE A 31 2.82 8.53 14.86
N VAL A 32 3.41 7.39 14.49
CA VAL A 32 3.82 6.37 15.47
C VAL A 32 4.92 6.90 16.40
N ASP A 33 5.89 7.62 15.85
CA ASP A 33 7.00 8.20 16.61
C ASP A 33 6.56 9.33 17.55
N GLU A 34 5.50 10.06 17.23
CA GLU A 34 4.92 11.13 18.05
C GLU A 34 4.25 10.58 19.33
N PHE A 35 3.72 9.36 19.29
CA PHE A 35 3.02 8.74 20.43
C PHE A 35 3.64 7.39 20.82
N PRO A 36 4.93 7.38 21.25
CA PRO A 36 5.67 6.15 21.47
C PRO A 36 5.19 5.36 22.71
N ASP A 37 4.45 5.99 23.61
CA ASP A 37 3.82 5.33 24.75
C ASP A 37 2.61 4.48 24.34
N LEU A 38 1.98 4.80 23.20
CA LEU A 38 0.78 4.12 22.70
C LEU A 38 1.09 3.18 21.53
N PHE A 39 1.94 3.60 20.60
CA PHE A 39 2.21 2.86 19.37
C PHE A 39 3.64 2.30 19.31
N GLN A 40 3.80 1.23 18.56
CA GLN A 40 5.11 0.69 18.19
C GLN A 40 5.10 0.29 16.71
N PHE A 41 6.00 0.86 15.93
CA PHE A 41 6.13 0.49 14.52
C PHE A 41 6.68 -0.94 14.40
N CYS A 42 5.99 -1.77 13.62
CA CYS A 42 6.33 -3.16 13.45
C CYS A 42 6.39 -3.60 11.99
N SER A 43 7.32 -4.52 11.74
CA SER A 43 7.59 -5.08 10.43
C SER A 43 7.74 -6.61 10.44
N ASN A 44 7.49 -7.24 11.59
CA ASN A 44 7.51 -8.70 11.75
C ASN A 44 6.65 -9.12 12.96
N LEU A 45 6.41 -10.43 13.07
CA LEU A 45 5.59 -11.01 14.12
C LEU A 45 6.18 -10.82 15.53
N THR A 46 7.51 -10.87 15.67
CA THR A 46 8.19 -10.69 16.96
C THR A 46 7.88 -9.33 17.53
N CYS A 47 8.04 -8.26 16.72
CA CYS A 47 7.68 -6.90 17.12
C CYS A 47 6.20 -6.77 17.51
N ALA A 48 5.28 -7.39 16.76
CA ALA A 48 3.85 -7.37 17.09
C ALA A 48 3.58 -7.97 18.48
N ARG A 49 4.22 -9.12 18.78
CA ARG A 49 4.09 -9.79 20.07
C ARG A 49 4.67 -8.96 21.21
N GLU A 50 5.82 -8.31 20.98
CA GLU A 50 6.46 -7.42 21.94
C GLU A 50 5.63 -6.17 22.21
N ALA A 51 5.10 -5.51 21.17
CA ALA A 51 4.21 -4.36 21.30
C ALA A 51 3.01 -4.73 22.18
N PHE A 52 2.37 -5.86 21.88
CA PHE A 52 1.24 -6.36 22.65
C PHE A 52 1.61 -6.66 24.11
N SER A 53 2.73 -7.35 24.37
CA SER A 53 3.17 -7.64 25.75
C SER A 53 3.51 -6.38 26.55
N ASN A 54 3.94 -5.32 25.85
CA ASN A 54 4.25 -4.03 26.44
C ASN A 54 3.01 -3.11 26.56
N GLY A 55 1.81 -3.60 26.26
CA GLY A 55 0.56 -2.82 26.31
C GLY A 55 0.42 -1.77 25.21
N LYS A 56 1.21 -1.88 24.14
CA LYS A 56 1.21 -0.96 22.99
C LYS A 56 0.42 -1.53 21.81
N ILE A 57 -0.02 -0.63 20.94
CA ILE A 57 -0.63 -0.96 19.66
C ILE A 57 0.51 -1.15 18.64
N GLY A 58 0.70 -2.39 18.18
CA GLY A 58 1.64 -2.70 17.10
C GLY A 58 1.11 -2.18 15.75
N SER A 59 1.80 -1.22 15.16
CA SER A 59 1.40 -0.54 13.93
C SER A 59 2.22 -1.03 12.75
N PHE A 60 1.54 -1.51 11.69
CA PHE A 60 2.16 -2.01 10.46
C PHE A 60 1.78 -1.12 9.28
N ILE A 61 2.60 -1.13 8.23
CA ILE A 61 2.27 -0.47 6.97
C ILE A 61 1.74 -1.48 5.96
N GLY A 62 0.63 -1.07 5.35
CA GLY A 62 -0.07 -1.75 4.28
C GLY A 62 -0.28 -0.84 3.10
N ILE A 63 -0.34 -1.43 1.90
CA ILE A 63 -0.61 -0.71 0.67
C ILE A 63 -1.86 -1.30 0.03
N GLU A 64 -2.89 -0.48 -0.13
CA GLU A 64 -4.16 -0.88 -0.74
C GLU A 64 -4.18 -0.54 -2.24
N GLY A 65 -3.96 -1.56 -3.06
CA GLY A 65 -3.92 -1.50 -4.52
C GLY A 65 -2.50 -1.40 -5.08
N ALA A 66 -2.13 -2.34 -5.94
CA ALA A 66 -0.78 -2.44 -6.50
C ALA A 66 -0.40 -1.31 -7.47
N HIS A 67 -1.38 -0.54 -7.96
CA HIS A 67 -1.13 0.71 -8.71
C HIS A 67 -0.23 1.71 -7.92
N GLN A 68 -0.23 1.63 -6.59
CA GLN A 68 0.62 2.45 -5.72
C GLN A 68 2.13 2.18 -5.85
N ILE A 69 2.54 1.05 -6.45
CA ILE A 69 3.96 0.78 -6.70
C ILE A 69 4.48 1.48 -7.97
N GLY A 70 3.61 2.23 -8.67
CA GLY A 70 3.98 2.94 -9.89
C GLY A 70 4.47 2.01 -10.99
N ASN A 71 3.82 0.86 -11.16
CA ASN A 71 4.17 -0.17 -12.15
C ASN A 71 5.65 -0.64 -12.11
N SER A 72 6.31 -0.48 -10.96
CA SER A 72 7.74 -0.79 -10.78
C SER A 72 7.98 -1.78 -9.64
N LEU A 73 8.54 -2.94 -9.98
CA LEU A 73 8.97 -3.93 -8.99
C LEU A 73 10.15 -3.42 -8.14
N ALA A 74 10.92 -2.44 -8.64
CA ALA A 74 11.93 -1.78 -7.83
C ALA A 74 11.26 -0.98 -6.71
N SER A 75 10.23 -0.20 -7.03
CA SER A 75 9.43 0.51 -6.03
C SER A 75 8.81 -0.44 -5.01
N LEU A 76 8.30 -1.60 -5.42
CA LEU A 76 7.80 -2.62 -4.47
C LEU A 76 8.86 -3.02 -3.43
N ARG A 77 10.10 -3.28 -3.85
CA ARG A 77 11.20 -3.60 -2.95
C ARG A 77 11.56 -2.42 -2.03
N GLN A 78 11.61 -1.21 -2.57
CA GLN A 78 11.86 0.00 -1.76
C GLN A 78 10.76 0.22 -0.71
N LEU A 79 9.49 0.01 -1.06
CA LEU A 79 8.36 0.15 -0.14
C LEU A 79 8.41 -0.93 0.95
N TYR A 80 8.82 -2.16 0.61
CA TYR A 80 9.11 -3.20 1.60
C TYR A 80 10.22 -2.77 2.56
N ASP A 81 11.31 -2.20 2.06
CA ASP A 81 12.42 -1.71 2.90
C ASP A 81 11.99 -0.53 3.79
N LEU A 82 11.05 0.29 3.32
CA LEU A 82 10.42 1.35 4.13
C LEU A 82 9.48 0.81 5.22
N GLY A 83 9.11 -0.46 5.15
CA GLY A 83 8.41 -1.19 6.20
C GLY A 83 7.02 -1.70 5.83
N ALA A 84 6.59 -1.57 4.57
CA ALA A 84 5.35 -2.18 4.11
C ALA A 84 5.43 -3.71 4.20
N ARG A 85 4.35 -4.36 4.66
CA ARG A 85 4.29 -5.83 4.82
C ARG A 85 3.09 -6.50 4.16
N TYR A 86 2.15 -5.73 3.63
CA TYR A 86 1.11 -6.24 2.74
C TYR A 86 0.88 -5.29 1.57
N VAL A 87 0.51 -5.87 0.43
CA VAL A 87 -0.04 -5.15 -0.73
C VAL A 87 -1.32 -5.88 -1.14
N THR A 88 -2.41 -5.18 -1.43
CA THR A 88 -3.53 -5.78 -2.17
C THR A 88 -3.32 -5.59 -3.67
N THR A 89 -3.74 -6.58 -4.47
CA THR A 89 -3.59 -6.54 -5.94
C THR A 89 -4.35 -5.35 -6.54
N THR A 90 -5.58 -5.14 -6.11
CA THR A 90 -6.43 -4.03 -6.55
C THR A 90 -7.07 -3.33 -5.35
N HIS A 91 -7.53 -2.11 -5.59
CA HIS A 91 -8.54 -1.46 -4.75
C HIS A 91 -9.84 -1.40 -5.57
N ASN A 92 -10.38 -0.20 -5.82
CA ASN A 92 -11.62 -0.02 -6.58
C ASN A 92 -11.44 0.14 -8.09
N CYS A 93 -10.22 0.01 -8.60
CA CYS A 93 -9.90 0.19 -10.02
C CYS A 93 -9.00 -0.95 -10.50
N ASP A 94 -9.20 -1.36 -11.76
CA ASP A 94 -8.29 -2.26 -12.45
C ASP A 94 -6.90 -1.63 -12.54
N ASN A 95 -5.87 -2.46 -12.53
CA ASN A 95 -4.51 -2.05 -12.82
C ASN A 95 -3.77 -3.19 -13.52
N VAL A 96 -2.48 -3.00 -13.84
CA VAL A 96 -1.68 -4.00 -14.58
C VAL A 96 -1.49 -5.33 -13.83
N PHE A 97 -1.85 -5.39 -12.55
CA PHE A 97 -1.74 -6.58 -11.70
C PHE A 97 -3.06 -7.32 -11.48
N GLY A 98 -4.21 -6.75 -11.84
CA GLY A 98 -5.49 -7.43 -11.67
C GLY A 98 -6.73 -6.59 -12.00
N THR A 99 -7.87 -7.28 -12.08
CA THR A 99 -9.20 -6.68 -12.25
C THR A 99 -9.87 -6.46 -10.90
N ALA A 100 -10.39 -5.24 -10.66
CA ALA A 100 -11.01 -4.94 -9.39
C ALA A 100 -12.41 -5.56 -9.26
N ALA A 101 -12.79 -5.96 -8.04
CA ALA A 101 -14.13 -6.48 -7.76
C ALA A 101 -15.25 -5.48 -8.14
N SER A 102 -14.97 -4.18 -8.08
CA SER A 102 -15.86 -3.12 -8.54
C SER A 102 -16.14 -3.19 -10.06
N SER A 103 -15.14 -3.51 -10.88
CA SER A 103 -15.30 -3.70 -12.32
C SER A 103 -16.13 -4.94 -12.63
N VAL A 104 -15.84 -6.06 -11.98
CA VAL A 104 -16.59 -7.32 -12.13
C VAL A 104 -18.05 -7.13 -11.72
N SER A 105 -18.29 -6.49 -10.57
CA SER A 105 -19.65 -6.24 -10.06
C SER A 105 -20.45 -5.29 -10.94
N ALA A 106 -19.77 -4.42 -11.71
CA ALA A 106 -20.38 -3.54 -12.69
C ALA A 106 -20.63 -4.21 -14.06
N GLY A 107 -20.35 -5.52 -14.19
CA GLY A 107 -20.53 -6.27 -15.45
C GLY A 107 -19.48 -5.96 -16.51
N ARG A 108 -18.32 -5.39 -16.13
CA ARG A 108 -17.19 -5.23 -17.04
C ARG A 108 -16.44 -6.55 -17.21
N GLU A 109 -15.63 -6.63 -18.26
CA GLU A 109 -14.79 -7.80 -18.53
C GLU A 109 -13.81 -8.05 -17.38
N ASP A 110 -13.79 -9.30 -16.91
CA ASP A 110 -12.78 -9.79 -15.98
C ASP A 110 -11.54 -10.24 -16.75
N ARG A 111 -10.42 -9.57 -16.53
CA ARG A 111 -9.14 -9.82 -17.22
C ARG A 111 -8.15 -10.59 -16.33
N GLY A 112 -8.59 -11.09 -15.18
CA GLY A 112 -7.74 -11.54 -14.08
C GLY A 112 -7.32 -10.35 -13.23
#